data_AF-A0A661UM08-F1
#
_entry.id   AF-A0A661UM08-F1
#
_cell.length_a   1.000
_cell.length_b   1.000
_cell.length_c   1.000
_cell.angle_alpha   90.00
_cell.angle_beta   90.00
_cell.angle_gamma   90.00
#
_symmetry.space_group_name_H-M   'P 1'
#
loop_
_entity.id
_entity.type
_entity.pdbx_description
1 polymer ?
#
loop_
_entity_poly.entity_id
_entity_poly.type
_entity_poly.pdbx_seq_one_letter_code
_entity_poly.pdbx_strand_id
1 'polypeptide(L)'
;MIKKIVLFLFLLNAAIAFSQNVFVWDNDLDYTVMNPEDPWTFVGMEFGIIDALNENGITPSVDTQLPEVLSIYDMIFATIGIWCDG
;
A
#
# COMPACT_ATOMS: atom_id res chain seq x y z
N MET A 1 -33.11 -1.82 -24.90
CA MET A 1 -31.91 -0.97 -24.74
C MET A 1 -31.75 -0.43 -23.32
N ILE A 2 -32.77 0.17 -22.71
CA ILE A 2 -32.72 0.74 -21.35
C ILE A 2 -32.17 -0.25 -20.29
N LYS A 3 -32.61 -1.51 -20.30
CA LYS A 3 -32.11 -2.55 -19.37
C LYS A 3 -30.60 -2.81 -19.44
N LYS A 4 -29.97 -2.67 -20.63
CA LYS A 4 -28.52 -2.86 -20.80
C LYS A 4 -27.71 -1.67 -20.26
N ILE A 5 -28.28 -0.47 -20.34
CA ILE A 5 -27.65 0.77 -19.84
C ILE A 5 -27.62 0.78 -18.31
N VAL A 6 -28.71 0.36 -17.65
CA VAL A 6 -28.78 0.28 -16.18
C VAL A 6 -27.77 -0.74 -15.63
N LEU A 7 -27.60 -1.89 -16.28
CA LEU A 7 -26.61 -2.89 -15.88
C LEU A 7 -25.17 -2.36 -16.04
N PHE A 8 -24.88 -1.64 -17.12
CA PHE A 8 -23.57 -1.02 -17.35
C PHE A 8 -23.23 0.04 -16.31
N LEU A 9 -24.20 0.88 -15.92
CA LEU A 9 -24.04 1.87 -14.84
C LEU A 9 -23.82 1.22 -13.47
N PHE A 10 -24.49 0.09 -13.20
CA PHE A 10 -24.28 -0.68 -11.96
C PHE A 10 -22.87 -1.28 -11.88
N LEU A 11 -22.35 -1.80 -13.00
CA LEU A 11 -20.99 -2.35 -13.08
C LEU A 11 -19.91 -1.28 -12.93
N LEU A 12 -20.13 -0.08 -13.49
CA LEU A 12 -19.23 1.06 -13.30
C LEU A 12 -19.18 1.53 -11.84
N ASN A 13 -20.30 1.51 -11.12
CA ASN A 13 -20.32 1.87 -9.70
C ASN A 13 -19.68 0.80 -8.81
N ALA A 14 -19.81 -0.49 -9.17
CA ALA A 14 -19.16 -1.58 -8.44
C ALA A 14 -17.62 -1.52 -8.55
N ALA A 15 -17.07 -1.00 -9.65
CA ALA A 15 -15.63 -0.78 -9.82
C ALA A 15 -15.08 0.39 -8.99
N ILE A 16 -15.95 1.31 -8.54
CA ILE A 16 -15.58 2.50 -7.74
C ILE A 16 -15.77 2.23 -6.24
N ALA A 17 -16.54 1.21 -5.88
CA ALA A 17 -16.80 0.87 -4.49
C ALA A 17 -15.58 0.16 -3.88
N PHE A 18 -14.94 0.85 -2.93
CA PHE A 18 -13.81 0.42 -2.08
C PHE A 18 -12.40 0.63 -2.64
N SER A 19 -12.07 1.85 -3.09
CA SER A 19 -10.68 2.32 -3.00
C SER A 19 -10.34 2.52 -1.52
N GLN A 20 -9.59 1.60 -0.92
CA GLN A 20 -9.08 1.75 0.44
C GLN A 20 -7.92 2.74 0.45
N ASN A 21 -7.94 3.72 1.36
CA ASN A 21 -6.84 4.66 1.54
C ASN A 21 -5.83 4.07 2.53
N VAL A 22 -4.82 3.38 2.00
CA VAL A 22 -3.74 2.80 2.81
C VAL A 22 -2.48 3.66 2.72
N PHE A 23 -1.84 3.90 3.87
CA PHE A 23 -0.54 4.55 3.94
C PHE A 23 0.52 3.59 4.47
N VAL A 24 1.69 3.57 3.84
CA VAL A 24 2.88 2.88 4.32
C VAL A 24 3.87 3.96 4.72
N TRP A 25 4.08 4.09 6.03
CA TRP A 25 5.05 5.00 6.59
C TRP A 25 6.41 4.30 6.64
N ASP A 26 7.28 4.68 5.70
CA ASP A 26 8.61 4.13 5.54
C ASP A 26 9.64 4.88 6.39
N ASN A 27 9.59 4.66 7.70
CA ASN A 27 10.47 5.32 8.65
C ASN A 27 11.57 4.40 9.15
N ASP A 28 12.18 3.69 8.20
CA ASP A 28 13.25 2.77 8.51
C ASP A 28 14.66 3.32 8.29
N LEU A 29 14.84 4.53 7.76
CA LEU A 29 16.15 5.12 7.43
C LEU A 29 16.84 4.47 6.22
N ASP A 30 16.06 4.15 5.18
CA ASP A 30 16.52 3.51 3.95
C ASP A 30 17.13 2.11 4.20
N TYR A 31 16.65 1.42 5.24
CA TYR A 31 17.11 0.05 5.48
C TYR A 31 16.60 -0.88 4.38
N THR A 32 17.47 -1.79 3.98
CA THR A 32 17.12 -2.79 2.97
C THR A 32 17.41 -4.18 3.49
N VAL A 33 16.62 -5.13 2.99
CA VAL A 33 16.78 -6.55 3.25
C VAL A 33 16.98 -7.28 1.92
N MET A 34 17.59 -8.46 2.00
CA MET A 34 17.72 -9.33 0.83
C MET A 34 16.32 -9.73 0.35
N ASN A 35 16.06 -9.57 -0.95
CA ASN A 35 14.79 -9.95 -1.54
C ASN A 35 14.63 -11.48 -1.48
N PRO A 36 13.57 -12.01 -0.85
CA PRO A 36 13.36 -13.45 -0.75
C PRO A 36 13.08 -14.12 -2.11
N GLU A 37 12.54 -13.38 -3.08
CA GLU A 37 12.20 -13.88 -4.42
C GLU A 37 13.37 -13.78 -5.42
N ASP A 38 14.29 -12.84 -5.20
CA ASP A 38 15.56 -12.72 -5.95
C ASP A 38 16.72 -12.39 -4.98
N PRO A 39 17.40 -13.43 -4.43
CA PRO A 39 18.43 -13.28 -3.40
C PRO A 39 19.64 -12.42 -3.78
N TRP A 40 19.77 -12.03 -5.06
CA TRP A 40 20.85 -11.16 -5.53
C TRP A 40 20.51 -9.67 -5.47
N THR A 41 19.27 -9.34 -5.08
CA THR A 41 18.78 -7.98 -4.97
C THR A 41 18.41 -7.63 -3.54
N PHE A 42 18.46 -6.32 -3.24
CA PHE A 42 18.01 -5.77 -1.98
C PHE A 42 16.75 -4.94 -2.24
N VAL A 43 15.80 -5.02 -1.32
CA VAL A 43 14.53 -4.30 -1.35
C VAL A 43 14.33 -3.59 -0.01
N GLY A 44 13.54 -2.50 -0.01
CA GLY A 44 13.13 -1.84 1.23
C GLY A 44 12.32 -2.77 2.13
N MET A 45 12.27 -2.52 3.44
CA MET A 45 11.54 -3.40 4.37
C MET A 45 10.03 -3.39 4.12
N GLU A 46 9.53 -2.32 3.53
CA GLU A 46 8.15 -2.09 3.14
C GLU A 46 7.74 -2.82 1.85
N PHE A 47 8.71 -3.36 1.09
CA PHE A 47 8.48 -4.02 -0.20
C PHE A 47 7.38 -5.08 -0.15
N GLY A 48 7.46 -6.01 0.81
CA GLY A 48 6.47 -7.09 0.92
C GLY A 48 5.06 -6.61 1.29
N ILE A 49 4.96 -5.47 1.98
CA ILE A 49 3.66 -4.85 2.31
C ILE A 49 3.07 -4.21 1.05
N ILE A 50 3.87 -3.44 0.32
CA ILE A 50 3.45 -2.78 -0.92
C ILE A 50 3.02 -3.82 -1.97
N ASP A 51 3.81 -4.88 -2.14
CA ASP A 51 3.54 -5.92 -3.13
C ASP A 51 2.22 -6.65 -2.83
N ALA A 52 2.04 -7.11 -1.57
CA ALA A 52 0.81 -7.76 -1.15
C ALA A 52 -0.44 -6.88 -1.30
N LEU A 53 -0.33 -5.57 -1.05
CA LEU A 53 -1.43 -4.62 -1.26
C LEU A 53 -1.77 -4.48 -2.76
N ASN A 54 -0.74 -4.30 -3.59
CA ASN A 54 -0.91 -4.16 -5.04
C ASN A 54 -1.52 -5.41 -5.68
N GLU A 55 -1.09 -6.61 -5.27
CA GLU A 55 -1.68 -7.88 -5.73
C GLU A 55 -3.18 -8.00 -5.42
N ASN A 56 -3.64 -7.31 -4.37
CA ASN A 56 -5.05 -7.26 -3.97
C ASN A 56 -5.78 -6.01 -4.49
N GLY A 57 -5.18 -5.29 -5.44
CA GLY A 57 -5.78 -4.11 -6.08
C GLY A 57 -5.83 -2.86 -5.18
N ILE A 58 -5.03 -2.81 -4.13
CA ILE A 58 -4.89 -1.65 -3.24
C ILE A 58 -3.55 -0.99 -3.51
N THR A 59 -3.56 0.26 -3.98
CA THR A 59 -2.33 1.02 -4.20
C THR A 59 -2.08 1.95 -3.02
N PRO A 60 -1.15 1.63 -2.10
CA PRO A 60 -0.88 2.48 -0.95
C PRO A 60 -0.14 3.77 -1.35
N SER A 61 -0.32 4.82 -0.55
CA SER A 61 0.62 5.94 -0.52
C SER A 61 1.82 5.56 0.34
N VAL A 62 3.04 5.88 -0.09
CA VAL A 62 4.28 5.52 0.60
C VAL A 62 5.09 6.79 0.80
N ASP A 63 5.52 7.06 2.03
CA ASP A 63 6.38 8.21 2.35
C ASP A 63 7.19 7.95 3.62
N THR A 64 8.35 8.59 3.72
CA THR A 64 9.21 8.60 4.91
C THR A 64 8.70 9.57 5.98
N GLN A 65 7.96 10.60 5.57
CA GLN A 65 7.36 11.58 6.48
C GLN A 65 5.94 11.15 6.87
N LEU A 66 5.67 11.12 8.18
CA LEU A 66 4.33 10.88 8.69
C LEU A 66 3.44 12.12 8.45
N PRO A 67 2.32 12.01 7.72
CA PRO A 67 1.42 13.16 7.50
C PRO A 67 0.77 13.65 8.80
N GLU A 68 0.50 14.95 8.90
CA GLU A 68 -0.19 15.52 10.07
C GLU A 68 -1.64 15.02 10.21
N VAL A 69 -2.30 14.74 9.08
CA VAL A 69 -3.71 14.29 9.05
C VAL A 69 -3.77 12.81 8.74
N LEU A 70 -3.87 11.99 9.78
CA LEU A 70 -3.93 10.53 9.64
C LEU A 70 -5.34 9.97 9.43
N SER A 71 -6.37 10.75 9.77
CA SER A 71 -7.78 10.33 9.71
C SER A 71 -8.32 10.09 8.30
N ILE A 72 -7.54 10.41 7.25
CA ILE A 72 -7.90 10.16 5.84
C ILE A 72 -7.59 8.72 5.41
N TYR A 73 -6.74 8.02 6.17
CA TYR A 73 -6.31 6.67 5.89
C TYR A 73 -7.17 5.68 6.67
N ASP A 74 -7.61 4.62 5.99
CA ASP A 74 -8.31 3.49 6.59
C ASP A 74 -7.34 2.59 7.36
N MET A 75 -6.09 2.55 6.93
CA MET A 75 -5.02 1.73 7.51
C MET A 75 -3.66 2.39 7.31
N ILE A 76 -2.80 2.27 8.32
CA ILE A 76 -1.42 2.72 8.27
C ILE A 76 -0.51 1.55 8.65
N PHE A 77 0.41 1.19 7.77
CA PHE A 77 1.55 0.33 8.08
C PHE A 77 2.75 1.21 8.42
N ALA A 78 3.47 0.88 9.49
CA ALA A 78 4.69 1.59 9.85
C ALA A 78 5.86 0.61 9.82
N THR A 79 6.81 0.85 8.92
CA THR A 79 8.15 0.24 9.02
C THR A 79 8.99 1.17 9.86
N ILE A 80 9.53 0.65 10.94
CA ILE A 80 10.39 1.40 11.85
C ILE A 80 11.74 0.73 11.81
N GLY A 81 12.79 1.55 11.69
CA GLY A 81 14.15 1.06 11.63
C GLY A 81 14.48 0.16 12.82
N ILE A 82 15.27 -0.88 12.59
CA ILE A 82 15.74 -1.74 13.66
C ILE A 82 16.80 -0.96 14.43
N TRP A 83 16.43 -0.42 15.60
CA TRP A 83 17.37 0.23 16.50
C TRP A 83 18.14 -0.85 17.29
N CYS A 84 19.24 -1.32 16.72
CA CYS A 84 20.20 -2.15 17.44
C CYS A 84 21.12 -1.23 18.26
N ASP A 85 20.79 -1.00 19.53
CA ASP A 85 21.74 -0.42 20.49
C ASP A 85 22.78 -1.51 20.81
N GLY A 86 23.99 -1.37 20.26
CA GLY A 86 25.09 -2.33 20.35
C GLY A 86 26.30 -1.74 21.03
#